data_AF-A0A0U2YUC1-F1
#
_entry.id   AF-A0A0U2YUC1-F1
#
_cell.length_a   1.000
_cell.length_b   1.000
_cell.length_c   1.000
_cell.angle_alpha   90.00
_cell.angle_beta   90.00
_cell.angle_gamma   90.00
#
_symmetry.space_group_name_H-M   'P 1'
#
loop_
_entity.id
_entity.type
_entity.pdbx_description
1 polymer ?
#
loop_
_entity_poly.entity_id
_entity_poly.type
_entity_poly.pdbx_seq_one_letter_code
_entity_poly.pdbx_strand_id
1 'polypeptide(L)'
;MANAITIVDAIKNRRLFGCLPRFKSLDTWTAWLVVLKAIFGLPMTADDLAIFQSHTGRVSPPLGGSKETYLIIGRRGGKSFISALVTCFIACFIDFSPFITVGETLAVMCLAKDKDQARIVFRYVKAILNHIRT
;
A
#
# COMPACT_ATOMS: atom_id res chain seq x y z
N MET A 1 -13.90 -6.75 -18.86
CA MET A 1 -13.79 -6.13 -17.52
C MET A 1 -12.53 -5.28 -17.56
N ALA A 2 -12.63 -3.97 -17.30
CA ALA A 2 -11.43 -3.14 -17.24
C ALA A 2 -10.49 -3.71 -16.16
N ASN A 3 -9.21 -3.91 -16.49
CA ASN A 3 -8.23 -4.39 -15.52
C ASN A 3 -8.19 -3.41 -14.35
N ALA A 4 -8.57 -3.86 -13.15
CA ALA A 4 -8.51 -3.03 -11.95
C ALA A 4 -7.06 -2.60 -11.73
N ILE A 5 -6.83 -1.31 -11.50
CA ILE A 5 -5.49 -0.76 -11.28
C ILE A 5 -4.88 -1.36 -10.00
N THR A 6 -3.66 -1.89 -10.09
CA THR A 6 -2.97 -2.41 -8.90
C THR A 6 -2.30 -1.28 -8.11
N ILE A 7 -1.96 -1.52 -6.85
CA ILE A 7 -1.23 -0.53 -6.04
C ILE A 7 0.15 -0.21 -6.64
N VAL A 8 0.80 -1.18 -7.30
CA VAL A 8 2.08 -0.97 -7.98
C VAL A 8 1.89 -0.11 -9.23
N ASP A 9 0.80 -0.30 -9.98
CA ASP A 9 0.48 0.56 -11.13
C ASP A 9 0.17 1.99 -10.67
N ALA A 10 -0.58 2.15 -9.58
CA ALA A 10 -0.86 3.46 -9.00
C ALA A 10 0.43 4.19 -8.55
N ILE A 11 1.41 3.47 -7.97
CA ILE A 11 2.74 4.00 -7.61
C ILE A 11 3.54 4.41 -8.86
N LYS A 12 3.49 3.65 -9.95
CA LYS A 12 4.21 3.96 -11.19
C LYS A 12 3.55 5.07 -12.00
N ASN A 13 2.24 5.29 -11.84
CA ASN A 13 1.49 6.27 -12.59
C ASN A 13 1.69 7.70 -12.06
N ARG A 14 2.26 8.57 -12.88
CA ARG A 14 2.50 9.99 -12.55
C ARG A 14 1.23 10.81 -12.29
N ARG A 15 0.07 10.40 -12.81
CA ARG A 15 -1.22 11.07 -12.52
C ARG A 15 -1.84 10.61 -11.19
N LEU A 16 -1.28 9.57 -10.57
CA LEU A 16 -1.72 9.01 -9.30
C LEU A 16 -0.58 9.15 -8.27
N PHE A 17 -0.19 8.08 -7.58
CA PHE A 17 0.82 8.16 -6.53
C PHE A 17 2.23 8.47 -7.05
N GLY A 18 2.53 8.21 -8.33
CA GLY A 18 3.85 8.46 -8.92
C GLY A 18 4.27 9.94 -8.99
N CYS A 19 3.37 10.91 -8.75
CA CYS A 19 3.73 12.33 -8.59
C CYS A 19 4.28 12.67 -7.20
N LEU A 20 4.17 11.77 -6.22
CA LEU A 20 4.61 12.02 -4.86
C LEU A 20 6.14 12.20 -4.82
N PRO A 21 6.69 13.24 -4.17
CA PRO A 21 8.13 13.51 -4.15
C PRO A 21 8.99 12.38 -3.57
N ARG A 22 8.39 11.44 -2.81
CA ARG A 22 9.08 10.26 -2.28
C ARG A 22 9.39 9.21 -3.36
N PHE A 23 8.68 9.22 -4.48
CA PHE A 23 8.85 8.30 -5.60
C PHE A 23 9.63 8.92 -6.77
N LYS A 24 10.64 9.75 -6.46
CA LYS A 24 11.57 10.27 -7.48
C LYS A 24 12.35 9.15 -8.18
N SER A 25 12.79 8.15 -7.41
CA SER A 25 13.30 6.87 -7.90
C SER A 25 12.65 5.76 -7.10
N LEU A 26 12.20 4.72 -7.80
CA LEU A 26 11.60 3.53 -7.17
C LEU A 26 12.65 2.51 -6.72
N ASP A 27 13.93 2.69 -7.09
CA ASP A 27 15.00 1.74 -6.78
C ASP A 27 15.20 1.61 -5.26
N THR A 28 15.03 2.72 -4.54
CA THR A 28 15.07 2.75 -3.06
C THR A 28 13.82 2.21 -2.38
N TRP A 29 12.77 1.91 -3.17
CA TRP A 29 11.48 1.39 -2.71
C TRP A 29 11.20 -0.04 -3.18
N THR A 30 12.14 -0.69 -3.88
CA THR A 30 11.97 -2.03 -4.46
C THR A 30 11.46 -3.06 -3.44
N ALA A 31 12.05 -3.11 -2.24
CA ALA A 31 11.59 -4.02 -1.20
C ALA A 31 10.13 -3.75 -0.77
N TRP A 32 9.72 -2.48 -0.72
CA TRP A 32 8.33 -2.12 -0.45
C TRP A 32 7.39 -2.52 -1.59
N LEU A 33 7.82 -2.39 -2.86
CA LEU A 33 7.03 -2.87 -3.99
C LEU A 33 6.82 -4.39 -3.91
N VAL A 34 7.84 -5.15 -3.51
CA VAL A 34 7.74 -6.60 -3.29
C VAL A 34 6.78 -6.92 -2.13
N VAL A 35 6.87 -6.18 -1.01
CA VAL A 35 5.93 -6.34 0.11
C VAL A 35 4.49 -6.08 -0.34
N LEU A 36 4.25 -5.02 -1.12
CA LEU A 36 2.92 -4.71 -1.64
C LEU A 36 2.42 -5.78 -2.61
N LYS A 37 3.28 -6.32 -3.49
CA LYS A 37 2.94 -7.46 -4.34
C LYS A 37 2.53 -8.67 -3.51
N ALA A 38 3.24 -8.97 -2.41
CA ALA A 38 2.90 -10.07 -1.52
C ALA A 38 1.56 -9.87 -0.79
N ILE A 39 1.29 -8.64 -0.33
CA ILE A 39 0.04 -8.30 0.37
C ILE A 39 -1.15 -8.42 -0.59
N PHE A 40 -1.05 -7.84 -1.78
CA PHE A 40 -2.15 -7.76 -2.75
C PHE A 40 -2.20 -8.94 -3.74
N GLY A 41 -1.34 -9.95 -3.58
CA GLY A 41 -1.34 -11.15 -4.42
C GLY A 41 -0.93 -10.89 -5.88
N LEU A 42 -0.08 -9.90 -6.10
CA LEU A 42 0.34 -9.51 -7.45
C LEU A 42 1.48 -10.41 -7.97
N PRO A 43 1.58 -10.60 -9.29
CA PRO A 43 2.69 -11.34 -9.90
C PRO A 43 4.06 -10.78 -9.51
N MET A 44 5.02 -11.69 -9.28
CA MET A 44 6.40 -11.39 -8.92
C MET A 44 7.35 -11.93 -9.99
N THR A 45 8.38 -11.16 -10.31
CA THR A 45 9.53 -11.62 -11.11
C THR A 45 10.47 -12.48 -10.28
N ALA A 46 11.50 -13.08 -10.90
CA ALA A 46 12.55 -13.80 -10.18
C ALA A 46 13.27 -12.90 -9.14
N ASP A 47 13.54 -11.64 -9.50
CA ASP A 47 14.18 -10.67 -8.59
C ASP A 47 13.27 -10.28 -7.43
N ASP A 48 11.96 -10.06 -7.69
CA ASP A 48 10.98 -9.83 -6.64
C ASP A 48 10.93 -11.02 -5.67
N LEU A 49 10.95 -12.24 -6.21
CA LEU A 49 10.88 -13.48 -5.43
C LEU A 49 12.12 -13.67 -4.56
N ALA A 50 13.31 -13.35 -5.07
CA ALA A 50 14.55 -13.38 -4.29
C ALA A 50 14.48 -12.43 -3.08
N ILE A 51 13.96 -11.21 -3.28
CA ILE A 51 13.75 -10.24 -2.18
C ILE A 51 12.70 -10.77 -1.19
N PHE A 52 11.57 -11.29 -1.68
CA PHE A 52 10.52 -11.87 -0.85
C PHE A 52 11.04 -13.00 0.03
N GLN A 53 11.80 -13.94 -0.56
CA GLN A 53 12.42 -15.06 0.14
C GLN A 53 13.40 -14.58 1.21
N SER A 54 14.26 -13.60 0.87
CA SER A 54 15.25 -13.05 1.81
C SER A 54 14.63 -12.42 3.06
N HIS A 55 13.44 -11.83 2.94
CA HIS A 55 12.78 -11.14 4.04
C HIS A 55 11.77 -12.00 4.82
N THR A 56 11.28 -13.09 4.22
CA THR A 56 10.20 -13.90 4.83
C THR A 56 10.63 -15.32 5.17
N GLY A 57 11.71 -15.83 4.57
CA GLY A 57 12.10 -17.24 4.66
C GLY A 57 11.12 -18.21 3.98
N ARG A 58 10.09 -17.71 3.28
CA ARG A 58 9.09 -18.54 2.59
C ARG A 58 9.52 -18.81 1.16
N VAL A 59 9.16 -20.00 0.63
CA VAL A 59 9.49 -20.39 -0.75
C VAL A 59 8.67 -19.59 -1.77
N SER A 60 7.38 -19.39 -1.52
CA SER A 60 6.45 -18.71 -2.43
C SER A 60 5.55 -17.72 -1.67
N PRO A 61 5.08 -16.64 -2.34
CA PRO A 61 4.10 -15.72 -1.77
C PRO A 61 2.73 -16.40 -1.61
N PRO A 62 1.89 -15.96 -0.65
CA PRO A 62 0.54 -16.47 -0.49
C PRO A 62 -0.30 -16.31 -1.76
N LEU A 63 -1.01 -17.37 -2.15
CA LEU A 63 -1.89 -17.36 -3.30
C LEU A 63 -3.04 -16.38 -3.07
N GLY A 64 -3.22 -15.41 -3.98
CA GLY A 64 -4.26 -14.38 -3.85
C GLY A 64 -3.94 -13.29 -2.81
N GLY A 65 -2.72 -13.25 -2.29
CA GLY A 65 -2.28 -12.24 -1.33
C GLY A 65 -2.55 -12.62 0.12
N SER A 66 -2.40 -11.65 1.01
CA SER A 66 -2.44 -11.84 2.46
C SER A 66 -3.62 -11.09 3.07
N LYS A 67 -4.50 -11.79 3.78
CA LYS A 67 -5.58 -11.16 4.57
C LYS A 67 -5.05 -10.42 5.79
N GLU A 68 -3.96 -10.93 6.36
CA GLU A 68 -3.26 -10.36 7.49
C GLU A 68 -1.76 -10.33 7.20
N THR A 69 -1.08 -9.24 7.57
CA THR A 69 0.36 -9.10 7.35
C THR A 69 1.00 -8.41 8.54
N TYR A 70 2.04 -9.05 9.07
CA TYR A 70 2.84 -8.55 10.19
C TYR A 70 4.22 -8.15 9.66
N LEU A 71 4.60 -6.89 9.85
CA LEU A 71 5.86 -6.34 9.34
C LEU A 71 6.71 -5.78 10.48
N ILE A 72 7.88 -6.38 10.70
CA ILE A 72 8.86 -5.90 11.68
C ILE A 72 9.82 -4.96 10.98
N ILE A 73 9.62 -3.65 11.15
CA ILE A 73 10.35 -2.62 10.40
C ILE A 73 11.00 -1.61 11.33
N GLY A 74 12.30 -1.40 11.14
CA GLY A 74 13.11 -0.42 11.87
C GLY A 74 12.63 1.03 11.76
N ARG A 75 13.28 1.91 12.53
CA ARG A 75 13.04 3.36 12.45
C ARG A 75 13.46 3.86 11.07
N ARG A 76 12.73 4.88 10.56
CA ARG A 76 12.94 5.48 9.23
C ARG A 76 12.76 4.52 8.04
N GLY A 77 12.32 3.28 8.24
CA GLY A 77 12.06 2.32 7.15
C GLY A 77 10.81 2.59 6.29
N GLY A 78 10.24 3.80 6.33
CA GLY A 78 9.10 4.17 5.46
C GLY A 78 7.72 3.65 5.85
N LYS A 79 7.59 2.81 6.90
CA LYS A 79 6.32 2.15 7.27
C LYS A 79 5.12 3.09 7.39
N SER A 80 5.24 4.22 8.08
CA SER A 80 4.10 5.15 8.26
C SER A 80 3.63 5.77 6.95
N PHE A 81 4.53 6.00 5.99
CA PHE A 81 4.18 6.52 4.68
C PHE A 81 3.48 5.45 3.83
N ILE A 82 4.00 4.21 3.83
CA ILE A 82 3.35 3.10 3.11
C ILE A 82 2.01 2.74 3.73
N SER A 83 1.86 2.77 5.06
CA SER A 83 0.56 2.60 5.71
C SER A 83 -0.47 3.63 5.21
N ALA A 84 -0.09 4.91 5.15
CA ALA A 84 -0.96 5.96 4.59
C ALA A 84 -1.30 5.71 3.11
N LEU A 85 -0.31 5.32 2.31
CA LEU A 85 -0.49 5.02 0.88
C LEU A 85 -1.45 3.85 0.67
N VAL A 86 -1.29 2.76 1.43
CA VAL A 86 -2.19 1.59 1.41
C VAL A 86 -3.59 1.99 1.84
N THR A 87 -3.73 2.80 2.90
CA THR A 87 -5.03 3.35 3.31
C THR A 87 -5.70 4.12 2.18
N CYS A 88 -4.98 5.02 1.49
CA CYS A 88 -5.51 5.73 0.33
C CYS A 88 -5.88 4.78 -0.81
N PHE A 89 -5.05 3.78 -1.10
CA PHE A 89 -5.30 2.83 -2.18
C PHE A 89 -6.59 2.03 -1.93
N ILE A 90 -6.72 1.44 -0.74
CA ILE A 90 -7.90 0.66 -0.36
C ILE A 90 -9.16 1.55 -0.39
N ALA A 91 -9.08 2.77 0.13
CA ALA A 91 -10.23 3.66 0.19
C ALA A 91 -10.70 4.17 -1.18
N CYS A 92 -9.80 4.30 -2.16
CA CYS A 92 -10.11 4.94 -3.44
C CYS A 92 -10.22 3.98 -4.63
N PHE A 93 -9.62 2.77 -4.56
CA PHE A 93 -9.50 1.87 -5.71
C PHE A 93 -10.10 0.48 -5.50
N ILE A 94 -10.46 0.13 -4.27
CA ILE A 94 -11.13 -1.15 -4.00
C ILE A 94 -12.63 -0.90 -3.86
N ASP A 95 -13.41 -1.60 -4.68
CA ASP A 95 -14.86 -1.53 -4.63
C ASP A 95 -15.41 -2.42 -3.51
N PHE A 96 -15.92 -1.77 -2.47
CA PHE A 96 -16.62 -2.41 -1.36
C PHE A 96 -18.14 -2.19 -1.44
N SER A 97 -18.66 -1.55 -2.49
CA SER A 97 -20.11 -1.32 -2.65
C SER A 97 -20.95 -2.60 -2.62
N PRO A 98 -20.46 -3.79 -3.02
CA PRO A 98 -21.23 -5.03 -2.89
C PRO A 98 -21.46 -5.48 -1.44
N PHE A 99 -20.74 -4.93 -0.47
CA PHE A 99 -20.76 -5.37 0.94
C PHE A 99 -21.46 -4.38 1.88
N ILE A 100 -22.07 -3.31 1.34
CA ILE A 100 -22.72 -2.27 2.16
C ILE A 100 -24.22 -2.24 1.93
N THR A 101 -24.96 -1.86 2.97
CA THR A 101 -26.40 -1.57 2.89
C THR A 101 -26.70 -0.08 3.09
N VAL A 102 -27.96 0.31 2.87
CA VAL A 102 -28.43 1.69 3.00
C VAL A 102 -28.19 2.18 4.43
N GLY A 103 -27.47 3.31 4.56
CA GLY A 103 -27.15 3.94 5.84
C GLY A 103 -25.76 3.60 6.40
N GLU A 104 -25.02 2.68 5.79
CA GLU A 104 -23.65 2.36 6.22
C GLU A 104 -22.62 3.32 5.61
N THR A 105 -21.62 3.70 6.41
CA THR A 105 -20.45 4.44 5.93
C THR A 105 -19.22 3.55 6.07
N LEU A 106 -18.54 3.29 4.96
CA LEU A 106 -17.29 2.53 4.95
C LEU A 106 -16.15 3.33 5.59
N ALA A 107 -15.34 2.64 6.38
CA ALA A 107 -14.15 3.20 6.98
C ALA A 107 -12.94 2.31 6.70
N VAL A 108 -11.88 2.91 6.15
CA VAL A 108 -10.54 2.31 6.14
C VAL A 108 -9.78 2.84 7.34
N MET A 109 -9.55 1.98 8.33
CA MET A 109 -8.93 2.38 9.58
C MET A 109 -7.41 2.30 9.51
N CYS A 110 -6.73 3.34 10.00
CA CYS A 110 -5.30 3.31 10.30
C CYS A 110 -5.09 3.58 11.79
N LEU A 111 -4.78 2.52 12.54
CA LEU A 111 -4.64 2.56 14.00
C LEU A 111 -3.18 2.74 14.41
N ALA A 112 -2.96 3.44 15.53
CA ALA A 112 -1.65 3.62 16.13
C ALA A 112 -1.77 3.52 17.66
N LYS A 113 -0.61 3.41 18.34
CA LYS A 113 -0.53 3.33 19.80
C LYS A 113 -1.24 4.49 20.51
N ASP A 114 -1.13 5.70 19.95
CA ASP A 114 -1.66 6.93 20.53
C ASP A 114 -2.11 7.92 19.44
N LYS A 115 -2.80 8.99 19.87
CA LYS A 115 -3.34 10.03 18.98
C LYS A 115 -2.24 10.80 18.25
N ASP A 116 -1.05 10.94 18.83
CA ASP A 116 0.04 11.70 18.22
C ASP A 116 0.67 10.92 17.06
N GLN A 117 0.91 9.62 17.23
CA GLN A 117 1.35 8.72 16.16
C GLN A 117 0.28 8.58 15.07
N ALA A 118 -1.00 8.45 15.45
CA ALA A 118 -2.11 8.40 14.49
C ALA A 118 -2.17 9.69 13.64
N ARG A 119 -1.95 10.86 14.26
CA ARG A 119 -1.92 12.15 13.56
C ARG A 119 -0.85 12.21 12.48
N ILE A 120 0.30 11.55 12.66
CA ILE A 120 1.37 11.50 11.64
C ILE A 120 0.86 10.79 10.38
N VAL A 121 0.27 9.60 10.53
CA VAL A 121 -0.23 8.83 9.37
C VAL A 121 -1.39 9.56 8.71
N PHE A 122 -2.30 10.13 9.50
CA PHE A 122 -3.42 10.92 8.98
C PHE A 122 -2.96 12.16 8.19
N ARG A 123 -1.89 12.84 8.62
CA ARG A 123 -1.28 13.94 7.85
C ARG A 123 -0.74 13.45 6.50
N TYR A 124 -0.13 12.27 6.45
CA TYR A 124 0.29 11.68 5.17
C TYR A 124 -0.90 11.38 4.26
N VAL A 125 -1.97 10.77 4.79
CA VAL A 125 -3.19 10.50 4.00
C VAL A 125 -3.74 11.79 3.38
N LYS A 126 -3.93 12.84 4.20
CA LYS A 126 -4.37 14.16 3.70
C LYS A 126 -3.42 14.73 2.63
N ALA A 127 -2.12 14.68 2.89
CA ALA A 127 -1.13 15.21 1.95
C ALA A 127 -1.11 14.44 0.63
N ILE A 128 -1.24 13.11 0.66
CA ILE A 128 -1.30 12.27 -0.54
C ILE A 128 -2.52 12.66 -1.38
N LEU A 129 -3.71 12.66 -0.77
CA LEU A 129 -4.97 12.94 -1.49
C LEU A 129 -4.99 14.37 -2.07
N ASN A 130 -4.48 15.36 -1.34
CA ASN A 130 -4.44 16.75 -1.80
C ASN A 130 -3.34 17.04 -2.83
N HIS A 131 -2.28 16.22 -2.88
CA HIS A 131 -1.17 16.40 -3.81
C HIS A 131 -1.48 15.83 -5.19
N ILE A 132 -2.31 14.78 -5.26
CA ILE A 132 -2.77 14.20 -6.51
C ILE A 132 -3.75 15.20 -7.15
N ARG A 133 -3.33 15.81 -8.25
CA ARG A 133 -4.18 16.70 -9.05
C ARG A 133 -4.82 15.87 -10.16
N THR A 134 -6.12 15.63 -10.03
CA THR A 134 -6.96 15.07 -11.10
C THR A 134 -7.17 16.08 -12.21
#